data_AF-A0A4Q5ZCL0-F1
#
_entry.id   AF-A0A4Q5ZCL0-F1
#
_cell.length_a   1.000
_cell.length_b   1.000
_cell.length_c   1.000
_cell.angle_alpha   90.00
_cell.angle_beta   90.00
_cell.angle_gamma   90.00
#
_symmetry.space_group_name_H-M   'P 1'
#
loop_
_entity.id
_entity.type
_entity.pdbx_description
1 polymer ?
#
loop_
_entity_poly.entity_id
_entity_poly.type
_entity_poly.pdbx_seq_one_letter_code
_entity_poly.pdbx_strand_id
1 'polypeptide(L)'
;MLKQSLILCSGALTFFVASCNTDPSGSAHKKTQGDILKENLDTSVNPANDFFEYANGGWIKSHPIPDDRKSFGISALVQEDLYERLKTINEQAMDHPEGAISKKIAAFWKSGMDSVAINKQGITALKPELDMIDNINTKEDVLKAVVVLDSKGVGAMFSSYIGQDDMNSEKMAFMLSQGGLGLPNRDYYFNNDDRTRKIREAYPKHIERMLNVGAFAPLASFALFHMVTVFPL
;
A
#
# COMPACT_ATOMS: atom_id res chain seq x y z
N MET A 1 36.00 -9.65 97.10
CA MET A 1 35.16 -9.14 98.21
C MET A 1 33.86 -8.61 97.63
N LEU A 2 32.74 -9.11 98.15
CA LEU A 2 31.35 -8.62 98.10
C LEU A 2 30.57 -8.44 96.76
N LYS A 3 29.52 -9.30 96.68
CA LYS A 3 28.09 -9.04 96.38
C LYS A 3 27.56 -8.81 94.95
N GLN A 4 26.86 -9.84 94.46
CA GLN A 4 25.44 -9.91 94.00
C GLN A 4 24.70 -8.64 93.52
N SER A 5 24.11 -8.73 92.33
CA SER A 5 22.68 -8.47 91.96
C SER A 5 22.57 -8.25 90.44
N LEU A 6 21.93 -9.12 89.65
CA LEU A 6 20.50 -9.17 89.26
C LEU A 6 20.03 -8.01 88.35
N ILE A 7 19.58 -8.37 87.14
CA ILE A 7 18.36 -7.94 86.40
C ILE A 7 18.59 -7.68 84.90
N LEU A 8 17.80 -8.42 84.12
CA LEU A 8 17.45 -8.28 82.70
C LEU A 8 17.06 -6.83 82.32
N CYS A 9 17.59 -6.34 81.20
CA CYS A 9 16.89 -5.40 80.33
C CYS A 9 17.31 -5.62 78.87
N SER A 10 16.32 -5.89 78.02
CA SER A 10 16.42 -6.00 76.56
C SER A 10 17.09 -4.79 75.91
N GLY A 11 17.79 -5.03 74.80
CA GLY A 11 18.15 -3.96 73.86
C GLY A 11 19.38 -4.28 73.02
N ALA A 12 19.22 -5.11 71.99
CA ALA A 12 20.27 -5.30 70.99
C ALA A 12 20.30 -4.10 70.03
N LEU A 13 21.31 -3.27 70.25
CA LEU A 13 22.25 -2.67 69.29
C LEU A 13 21.70 -1.87 68.09
N THR A 14 21.88 -0.56 68.23
CA THR A 14 21.99 0.52 67.25
C THR A 14 22.93 0.21 66.07
N PHE A 15 22.50 0.59 64.87
CA PHE A 15 23.39 1.19 63.87
C PHE A 15 22.76 2.49 63.34
N PHE A 16 23.45 3.59 63.63
CA PHE A 16 23.20 4.93 63.14
C PHE A 16 23.80 5.03 61.72
N VAL A 17 23.00 5.33 60.70
CA VAL A 17 23.46 6.12 59.55
C VAL A 17 22.32 7.00 59.09
N ALA A 18 22.44 8.29 59.38
CA ALA A 18 21.70 9.34 58.69
C ALA A 18 22.28 9.50 57.30
N SER A 19 21.45 9.41 56.26
CA SER A 19 21.62 10.20 55.05
C SER A 19 20.27 10.35 54.36
N CYS A 20 19.69 11.54 54.49
CA CYS A 20 18.63 12.01 53.62
C CYS A 20 19.25 12.45 52.29
N ASN A 21 18.79 11.86 51.19
CA ASN A 21 18.49 12.55 49.93
C ASN A 21 17.88 11.52 48.98
N THR A 22 16.60 11.21 49.20
CA THR A 22 15.76 10.77 48.09
C THR A 22 15.23 12.04 47.44
N ASP A 23 15.80 12.41 46.29
CA ASP A 23 15.05 13.14 45.29
C ASP A 23 13.99 12.17 44.74
N PRO A 24 12.69 12.32 45.04
CA PRO A 24 11.72 11.82 44.10
C PRO A 24 11.75 12.85 42.97
N SER A 25 12.63 12.66 42.00
CA SER A 25 12.39 13.24 40.69
C SER A 25 11.07 12.64 40.24
N GLY A 26 9.97 13.32 40.57
CA GLY A 26 8.66 13.03 40.03
C GLY A 26 8.87 12.99 38.54
N SER A 27 8.70 11.81 37.94
CA SER A 27 8.54 11.74 36.51
C SER A 27 7.31 12.59 36.25
N ALA A 28 7.54 13.84 35.83
CA ALA A 28 6.50 14.67 35.29
C ALA A 28 5.94 13.86 34.14
N HIS A 29 4.77 13.24 34.35
CA HIS A 29 3.99 12.71 33.26
C HIS A 29 3.88 13.86 32.27
N LYS A 30 4.56 13.70 31.14
CA LYS A 30 4.51 14.58 29.99
C LYS A 30 3.03 14.93 29.82
N LYS A 31 2.70 16.23 29.97
CA LYS A 31 1.34 16.79 29.88
C LYS A 31 0.56 15.95 28.88
N THR A 32 -0.48 15.26 29.34
CA THR A 32 -1.37 14.47 28.49
C THR A 32 -1.77 15.40 27.35
N GLN A 33 -1.31 15.08 26.14
CA GLN A 33 -1.77 15.74 24.94
C GLN A 33 -3.30 15.70 25.01
N GLY A 34 -3.96 16.85 24.82
CA GLY A 34 -5.42 16.93 24.93
C GLY A 34 -6.09 15.79 24.15
N ASP A 35 -7.27 15.35 24.59
CA ASP A 35 -7.99 14.26 23.92
C ASP A 35 -8.15 14.57 22.43
N ILE A 36 -7.33 13.90 21.60
CA ILE A 36 -7.26 14.12 20.15
C ILE A 36 -8.60 13.83 19.47
N LEU A 37 -9.46 13.03 20.09
CA LEU A 37 -10.78 12.73 19.56
C LEU A 37 -11.73 13.90 19.77
N LYS A 38 -11.53 14.69 20.82
CA LYS A 38 -12.35 15.87 21.11
C LYS A 38 -12.25 16.93 20.00
N GLU A 39 -11.08 17.05 19.38
CA GLU A 39 -10.84 18.00 18.28
C GLU A 39 -11.53 17.56 16.97
N ASN A 40 -11.88 16.27 16.84
CA ASN A 40 -12.54 15.72 15.65
C ASN A 40 -14.07 15.81 15.72
N LEU A 41 -14.64 16.06 16.90
CA LEU A 41 -16.09 16.11 17.10
C LEU A 41 -16.72 17.33 16.42
N ASP A 42 -17.89 17.13 15.81
CA ASP A 42 -18.82 18.19 15.46
C ASP A 42 -20.00 18.19 16.43
N THR A 43 -19.88 18.98 17.50
CA THR A 43 -20.91 19.07 18.55
C THR A 43 -22.18 19.82 18.11
N SER A 44 -22.22 20.36 16.89
CA SER A 44 -23.46 20.93 16.33
C SER A 44 -24.43 19.87 15.83
N VAL A 45 -23.95 18.63 15.63
CA VAL A 45 -24.77 17.49 15.18
C VAL A 45 -25.24 16.68 16.38
N ASN A 46 -26.53 16.33 16.39
CA ASN A 46 -27.06 15.41 17.41
C ASN A 46 -26.54 13.98 17.12
N PRO A 47 -25.78 13.35 18.04
CA PRO A 47 -25.22 12.00 17.82
C PRO A 47 -26.27 10.92 17.62
N ALA A 48 -27.52 11.12 18.07
CA ALA A 48 -28.61 10.18 17.86
C ALA A 48 -29.15 10.20 16.41
N ASN A 49 -28.90 11.30 15.67
CA ASN A 49 -29.34 11.47 14.29
C ASN A 49 -28.25 11.04 13.29
N ASP A 50 -27.01 11.46 13.55
CA ASP A 50 -25.85 11.09 12.74
C ASP A 50 -24.59 11.04 13.62
N PHE A 51 -24.28 9.84 14.11
CA PHE A 51 -23.10 9.64 14.94
C PHE A 51 -21.80 9.79 14.13
N PHE A 52 -21.81 9.53 12.83
CA PHE A 52 -20.62 9.62 12.00
C PHE A 52 -20.18 11.08 11.85
N GLU A 53 -21.10 11.98 11.52
CA GLU A 53 -20.82 13.41 11.42
C GLU A 53 -20.53 14.02 12.80
N TYR A 54 -21.25 13.62 13.85
CA TYR A 54 -20.91 14.07 15.21
C TYR A 54 -19.49 13.67 15.61
N ALA A 55 -19.07 12.43 15.33
CA ALA A 55 -17.77 11.94 15.77
C ALA A 55 -16.60 12.42 14.89
N ASN A 56 -16.83 12.66 13.59
CA ASN A 56 -15.76 12.89 12.60
C ASN A 56 -15.88 14.23 11.86
N GLY A 57 -16.98 14.98 11.99
CA GLY A 57 -17.25 16.17 11.20
C GLY A 57 -16.20 17.26 11.36
N GLY A 58 -15.63 17.42 12.56
CA GLY A 58 -14.49 18.31 12.79
C GLY A 58 -13.23 17.89 12.02
N TRP A 59 -12.96 16.58 11.96
CA TRP A 59 -11.84 16.04 11.19
C TRP A 59 -12.05 16.22 9.68
N ILE A 60 -13.24 15.87 9.16
CA ILE A 60 -13.58 15.99 7.74
C ILE A 60 -13.45 17.44 7.26
N LYS A 61 -13.89 18.41 8.06
CA LYS A 61 -13.77 19.84 7.76
C LYS A 61 -12.32 20.34 7.70
N SER A 62 -11.44 19.77 8.53
CA SER A 62 -10.03 20.15 8.60
C SER A 62 -9.12 19.38 7.63
N HIS A 63 -9.62 18.29 7.04
CA HIS A 63 -8.85 17.39 6.18
C HIS A 63 -9.57 17.17 4.83
N PRO A 64 -9.65 18.20 3.96
CA PRO A 64 -10.21 18.04 2.63
C PRO A 64 -9.40 17.00 1.83
N ILE A 65 -10.06 16.29 0.91
CA ILE A 65 -9.39 15.32 0.05
C ILE A 65 -8.41 16.08 -0.87
N PRO A 66 -7.10 15.78 -0.81
CA PRO A 66 -6.12 16.42 -1.69
C PRO A 66 -6.40 16.12 -3.17
N ASP A 67 -6.02 17.03 -4.08
CA ASP A 67 -6.30 16.92 -5.52
C ASP A 67 -5.69 15.67 -6.18
N ASP A 68 -4.66 15.09 -5.58
CA ASP A 68 -3.97 13.89 -6.03
C ASP A 68 -4.50 12.60 -5.38
N ARG A 69 -5.63 12.67 -4.67
CA ARG A 69 -6.28 11.54 -3.98
C ARG A 69 -7.75 11.41 -4.36
N LYS A 70 -8.27 10.19 -4.32
CA LYS A 70 -9.71 9.91 -4.50
C LYS A 70 -10.47 9.84 -3.17
N SER A 71 -9.77 9.63 -2.08
CA SER A 71 -10.29 9.55 -0.71
C SER A 71 -9.20 9.96 0.26
N PHE A 72 -9.59 10.47 1.42
CA PHE A 72 -8.68 10.85 2.48
C PHE A 72 -9.29 10.53 3.84
N GLY A 73 -8.53 9.83 4.68
CA GLY A 73 -8.97 9.31 5.95
C GLY A 73 -7.78 9.02 6.85
N ILE A 74 -8.02 8.64 8.10
CA ILE A 74 -6.95 8.39 9.08
C ILE A 74 -5.91 7.37 8.59
N SER A 75 -6.33 6.36 7.81
CA SER A 75 -5.44 5.36 7.21
C SER A 75 -4.42 5.98 6.25
N ALA A 76 -4.80 7.06 5.56
CA ALA A 76 -3.90 7.78 4.65
C ALA A 76 -2.78 8.47 5.44
N LEU A 77 -3.09 9.07 6.60
CA LEU A 77 -2.09 9.69 7.48
C LEU A 77 -1.07 8.66 8.00
N VAL A 78 -1.55 7.48 8.40
CA VAL A 78 -0.66 6.38 8.81
C VAL A 78 0.19 5.89 7.64
N GLN A 79 -0.40 5.79 6.45
CA GLN A 79 0.30 5.36 5.24
C GLN A 79 1.36 6.37 4.80
N GLU A 80 1.13 7.67 4.97
CA GLU A 80 2.09 8.73 4.68
C GLU A 80 3.29 8.70 5.64
N ASP A 81 3.07 8.61 6.95
CA ASP A 81 4.16 8.42 7.93
C ASP A 81 4.96 7.13 7.64
N LEU A 82 4.27 6.05 7.27
CA LEU A 82 4.93 4.81 6.86
C LEU A 82 5.79 5.01 5.61
N TYR A 83 5.30 5.73 4.60
CA TYR A 83 6.04 6.02 3.38
C TYR A 83 7.26 6.89 3.63
N GLU A 84 7.19 7.89 4.51
CA GLU A 84 8.35 8.70 4.89
C GLU A 84 9.43 7.86 5.57
N ARG A 85 9.03 6.96 6.48
CA ARG A 85 9.96 6.03 7.14
C ARG A 85 10.58 5.06 6.17
N LEU A 86 9.79 4.46 5.28
CA LEU A 86 10.28 3.55 4.25
C LEU A 86 11.23 4.27 3.30
N LYS A 87 10.90 5.49 2.85
CA LYS A 87 11.80 6.33 2.04
C LYS A 87 13.13 6.54 2.75
N THR A 88 13.10 6.92 4.03
CA THR A 88 14.31 7.11 4.84
C THR A 88 15.18 5.85 4.89
N ILE A 89 14.57 4.68 5.13
CA ILE A 89 15.29 3.39 5.16
C ILE A 89 15.94 3.08 3.80
N ASN A 90 15.21 3.31 2.70
CA ASN A 90 15.73 3.06 1.36
C ASN A 90 16.87 4.02 0.98
N GLU A 91 16.76 5.30 1.36
CA GLU A 91 17.82 6.30 1.15
C GLU A 91 19.06 6.01 2.00
N GLN A 92 18.91 5.59 3.25
CA GLN A 92 20.02 5.13 4.07
C GLN A 92 20.72 3.89 3.48
N ALA A 93 19.94 2.95 2.93
CA ALA A 93 20.51 1.79 2.25
C ALA A 93 21.31 2.19 1.00
N MET A 94 20.92 3.27 0.30
CA MET A 94 21.66 3.83 -0.83
C MET A 94 23.01 4.42 -0.42
N ASP A 95 23.05 5.18 0.68
CA ASP A 95 24.26 5.84 1.16
C ASP A 95 25.23 4.86 1.83
N HIS A 96 24.68 3.89 2.58
CA HIS A 96 25.44 2.94 3.38
C HIS A 96 24.91 1.50 3.22
N PRO A 97 25.16 0.84 2.08
CA PRO A 97 24.64 -0.49 1.81
C PRO A 97 25.38 -1.57 2.63
N GLU A 98 24.82 -1.92 3.79
CA GLU A 98 25.33 -2.95 4.68
C GLU A 98 24.78 -4.37 4.38
N GLY A 99 25.68 -5.30 4.09
CA GLY A 99 25.30 -6.69 3.81
C GLY A 99 24.53 -6.89 2.49
N ALA A 100 24.06 -8.11 2.24
CA ALA A 100 23.45 -8.47 0.97
C ALA A 100 22.02 -7.91 0.80
N ILE A 101 21.25 -7.80 1.89
CA ILE A 101 19.87 -7.33 1.84
C ILE A 101 19.82 -5.83 1.56
N SER A 102 20.60 -5.02 2.29
CA SER A 102 20.63 -3.57 2.08
C SER A 102 21.07 -3.21 0.66
N LYS A 103 22.05 -3.94 0.10
CA LYS A 103 22.46 -3.79 -1.32
C LYS A 103 21.32 -4.04 -2.31
N LYS A 104 20.46 -5.03 -2.06
CA LYS A 104 19.28 -5.30 -2.91
C LYS A 104 18.24 -4.20 -2.78
N ILE A 105 17.99 -3.72 -1.56
CA ILE A 105 17.08 -2.60 -1.29
C ILE A 105 17.55 -1.35 -2.03
N ALA A 106 18.83 -0.98 -1.88
CA ALA A 106 19.45 0.14 -2.56
C ALA A 106 19.31 0.02 -4.09
N ALA A 107 19.66 -1.13 -4.67
CA ALA A 107 19.55 -1.36 -6.10
C ALA A 107 18.09 -1.22 -6.60
N PHE A 108 17.13 -1.79 -5.86
CA PHE A 108 15.72 -1.71 -6.21
C PHE A 108 15.19 -0.27 -6.11
N TRP A 109 15.47 0.44 -5.01
CA TRP A 109 15.10 1.83 -4.84
C TRP A 109 15.67 2.72 -5.96
N LYS A 110 16.95 2.57 -6.28
CA LYS A 110 17.59 3.30 -7.40
C LYS A 110 16.89 3.03 -8.73
N SER A 111 16.47 1.79 -8.99
CA SER A 111 15.81 1.43 -10.24
C SER A 111 14.47 2.13 -10.46
N GLY A 112 13.77 2.51 -9.38
CA GLY A 112 12.53 3.28 -9.46
C GLY A 112 12.73 4.80 -9.45
N MET A 113 13.79 5.29 -8.80
CA MET A 113 14.00 6.73 -8.59
C MET A 113 14.83 7.42 -9.68
N ASP A 114 15.60 6.68 -10.49
CA ASP A 114 16.42 7.24 -11.58
C ASP A 114 15.57 7.52 -12.84
N SER A 115 14.75 8.57 -12.76
CA SER A 115 13.86 8.98 -13.86
C SER A 115 14.64 9.39 -15.12
N VAL A 116 15.88 9.87 -15.00
CA VAL A 116 16.73 10.22 -16.15
C VAL A 116 17.12 8.96 -16.93
N ALA A 117 17.55 7.91 -16.23
CA ALA A 117 17.85 6.63 -16.87
C ALA A 117 16.60 5.98 -17.47
N ILE A 118 15.47 5.98 -16.74
CA ILE A 118 14.19 5.44 -17.22
C ILE A 118 13.75 6.16 -18.50
N ASN A 119 13.75 7.49 -18.51
CA ASN A 119 13.34 8.29 -19.66
C ASN A 119 14.28 8.08 -20.86
N LYS A 120 15.59 7.93 -20.61
CA LYS A 120 16.57 7.63 -21.66
C LYS A 120 16.36 6.23 -22.27
N GLN A 121 16.02 5.24 -21.44
CA GLN A 121 15.77 3.87 -21.90
C GLN A 121 14.46 3.77 -22.71
N GLY A 122 13.48 4.62 -22.41
CA GLY A 122 12.17 4.60 -23.04
C GLY A 122 11.51 3.23 -22.91
N ILE A 123 10.88 2.76 -23.98
CA ILE A 123 10.16 1.48 -24.01
C ILE A 123 11.04 0.30 -24.42
N THR A 124 12.35 0.48 -24.60
CA THR A 124 13.24 -0.55 -25.18
C THR A 124 13.20 -1.86 -24.40
N ALA A 125 12.98 -1.80 -23.07
CA ALA A 125 12.85 -2.97 -22.21
C ALA A 125 11.64 -3.86 -22.53
N LEU A 126 10.61 -3.31 -23.17
CA LEU A 126 9.37 -4.03 -23.53
C LEU A 126 9.46 -4.67 -24.93
N LYS A 127 10.51 -4.36 -25.71
CA LYS A 127 10.61 -4.83 -27.11
C LYS A 127 10.47 -6.36 -27.25
N PRO A 128 11.09 -7.21 -26.41
CA PRO A 128 10.94 -8.65 -26.55
C PRO A 128 9.49 -9.14 -26.42
N GLU A 129 8.73 -8.58 -25.47
CA GLU A 129 7.33 -8.93 -25.26
C GLU A 129 6.46 -8.41 -26.40
N LEU A 130 6.74 -7.21 -26.90
CA LEU A 130 6.01 -6.61 -28.02
C LEU A 130 6.26 -7.37 -29.32
N ASP A 131 7.52 -7.72 -29.61
CA ASP A 131 7.88 -8.54 -30.77
C ASP A 131 7.20 -9.93 -30.68
N MET A 132 7.12 -10.51 -29.49
CA MET A 132 6.40 -11.79 -29.28
C MET A 132 4.91 -11.64 -29.63
N ILE A 133 4.27 -10.56 -29.19
CA ILE A 133 2.85 -10.29 -29.48
C ILE A 133 2.63 -10.04 -30.97
N ASP A 134 3.50 -9.27 -31.63
CA ASP A 134 3.43 -8.95 -33.05
C ASP A 134 3.58 -10.20 -33.95
N ASN A 135 4.23 -11.25 -33.44
CA ASN A 135 4.45 -12.51 -34.15
C ASN A 135 3.41 -13.60 -33.83
N ILE A 136 2.32 -13.28 -33.12
CA ILE A 136 1.21 -14.22 -32.87
C ILE A 136 0.45 -14.44 -34.18
N ASN A 137 0.49 -15.66 -34.71
CA ASN A 137 -0.20 -16.04 -35.95
C ASN A 137 -1.26 -17.12 -35.74
N THR A 138 -1.19 -17.83 -34.62
CA THR A 138 -2.08 -18.95 -34.30
C THR A 138 -2.66 -18.83 -32.89
N LYS A 139 -3.73 -19.59 -32.62
CA LYS A 139 -4.30 -19.71 -31.27
C LYS A 139 -3.29 -20.31 -30.28
N GLU A 140 -2.40 -21.18 -30.75
CA GLU A 140 -1.35 -21.75 -29.92
C GLU A 140 -0.32 -20.69 -29.52
N ASP A 141 0.01 -19.76 -30.41
CA ASP A 141 0.90 -18.64 -30.11
C ASP A 141 0.30 -17.71 -29.05
N VAL A 142 -1.02 -17.50 -29.07
CA VAL A 142 -1.72 -16.76 -28.00
C VAL A 142 -1.50 -17.43 -26.65
N LEU A 143 -1.69 -18.74 -26.55
CA LEU A 143 -1.50 -19.47 -25.29
C LEU A 143 -0.05 -19.41 -24.81
N LYS A 144 0.93 -19.53 -25.72
CA LYS A 144 2.35 -19.38 -25.40
C LYS A 144 2.65 -17.97 -24.87
N ALA A 145 2.14 -16.93 -25.53
CA ALA A 145 2.31 -15.55 -25.10
C ALA A 145 1.71 -15.30 -23.72
N VAL A 146 0.50 -15.81 -23.45
CA VAL A 146 -0.16 -15.70 -22.14
C VAL A 146 0.70 -16.31 -21.04
N VAL A 147 1.25 -17.51 -21.24
CA VAL A 147 2.12 -18.18 -20.25
C VAL A 147 3.41 -17.39 -20.00
N VAL A 148 4.03 -16.84 -21.05
CA VAL A 148 5.23 -16.01 -20.90
C VAL A 148 4.93 -14.73 -20.13
N LEU A 149 3.82 -14.06 -20.44
CA LEU A 149 3.38 -12.84 -19.77
C LEU A 149 3.03 -13.10 -18.30
N ASP A 150 2.30 -14.18 -18.00
CA ASP A 150 1.94 -14.58 -16.64
C ASP A 150 3.20 -14.84 -15.78
N SER A 151 4.23 -15.48 -16.35
CA SER A 151 5.52 -15.70 -15.67
C SER A 151 6.25 -14.40 -15.29
N LYS A 152 5.87 -13.27 -15.91
CA LYS A 152 6.40 -11.93 -15.65
C LYS A 152 5.43 -11.06 -14.83
N GLY A 153 4.33 -11.65 -14.35
CA GLY A 153 3.29 -10.93 -13.59
C GLY A 153 2.36 -10.07 -14.46
N VAL A 154 2.36 -10.27 -15.79
CA VAL A 154 1.46 -9.58 -16.71
C VAL A 154 0.23 -10.45 -16.94
N GLY A 155 -0.90 -10.08 -16.34
CA GLY A 155 -2.15 -10.83 -16.47
C GLY A 155 -2.74 -10.72 -17.88
N ALA A 156 -3.08 -11.87 -18.48
CA ALA A 156 -3.76 -11.96 -19.77
C ALA A 156 -4.79 -13.10 -19.75
N MET A 157 -5.99 -12.84 -20.28
CA MET A 157 -7.12 -13.78 -20.42
C MET A 157 -7.74 -14.27 -19.10
N PHE A 158 -6.97 -14.96 -18.26
CA PHE A 158 -7.38 -15.49 -16.97
C PHE A 158 -6.35 -15.10 -15.91
N SER A 159 -6.71 -15.25 -14.63
CA SER A 159 -5.74 -15.12 -13.54
C SER A 159 -5.47 -16.50 -12.95
N SER A 160 -4.24 -16.69 -12.49
CA SER A 160 -3.85 -17.91 -11.81
C SER A 160 -3.05 -17.60 -10.54
N TYR A 161 -3.16 -18.48 -9.56
CA TYR A 161 -2.31 -18.44 -8.37
C TYR A 161 -2.22 -19.83 -7.74
N ILE A 162 -1.21 -20.03 -6.90
CA ILE A 162 -1.09 -21.22 -6.07
C ILE A 162 -1.61 -20.87 -4.68
N GLY A 163 -2.68 -21.55 -4.25
CA GLY A 163 -3.35 -21.34 -2.96
C GLY A 163 -3.58 -22.66 -2.24
N GLN A 164 -4.04 -22.59 -0.98
CA GLN A 164 -4.51 -23.79 -0.28
C GLN A 164 -5.75 -24.35 -0.98
N ASP A 165 -5.87 -25.67 -1.02
CA ASP A 165 -7.06 -26.34 -1.54
C ASP A 165 -8.23 -26.19 -0.56
N ASP A 166 -9.36 -25.68 -1.04
CA ASP A 166 -10.57 -25.45 -0.24
C ASP A 166 -11.13 -26.73 0.40
N MET A 167 -10.88 -27.89 -0.21
CA MET A 167 -11.29 -29.20 0.31
C MET A 167 -10.21 -29.89 1.16
N ASN A 168 -8.97 -29.42 1.09
CA ASN A 168 -7.86 -29.94 1.88
C ASN A 168 -6.78 -28.88 2.13
N SER A 169 -6.87 -28.16 3.25
CA SER A 169 -5.95 -27.07 3.59
C SER A 169 -4.49 -27.50 3.84
N GLU A 170 -4.20 -28.81 3.94
CA GLU A 170 -2.81 -29.31 4.01
C GLU A 170 -2.13 -29.36 2.64
N LYS A 171 -2.89 -29.15 1.56
CA LYS A 171 -2.39 -29.20 0.18
C LYS A 171 -2.49 -27.83 -0.48
N MET A 172 -1.53 -27.58 -1.36
CA MET A 172 -1.59 -26.48 -2.30
C MET A 172 -2.22 -26.98 -3.60
N ALA A 173 -3.03 -26.15 -4.22
CA ALA A 173 -3.64 -26.40 -5.51
C ALA A 173 -3.47 -25.19 -6.43
N PHE A 174 -3.42 -25.47 -7.73
CA PHE A 174 -3.38 -24.45 -8.75
C PHE A 174 -4.79 -23.93 -9.01
N MET A 175 -4.99 -22.64 -8.76
CA MET A 175 -6.28 -21.97 -8.88
C MET A 175 -6.33 -21.20 -10.19
N LEU A 176 -7.41 -21.39 -10.95
CA LEU A 176 -7.71 -20.63 -12.15
C LEU A 176 -9.01 -19.84 -11.94
N SER A 177 -8.98 -18.56 -12.28
CA SER A 177 -10.18 -17.72 -12.19
C SER A 177 -10.31 -16.77 -13.38
N GLN A 178 -11.51 -16.23 -13.54
CA GLN A 178 -11.81 -15.28 -14.61
C GLN A 178 -10.87 -14.06 -14.55
N GLY A 179 -10.45 -13.59 -15.72
CA GLY A 179 -9.61 -12.40 -15.87
C GLY A 179 -9.96 -11.63 -17.13
N GLY A 180 -9.01 -10.85 -17.64
CA GLY A 180 -9.08 -10.25 -18.98
C GLY A 180 -9.91 -8.98 -19.11
N LEU A 181 -10.51 -8.46 -18.02
CA LEU A 181 -11.13 -7.14 -18.03
C LEU A 181 -10.09 -6.04 -17.81
N GLY A 182 -10.19 -4.96 -18.59
CA GLY A 182 -9.37 -3.76 -18.39
C GLY A 182 -10.09 -2.63 -17.64
N LEU A 183 -11.42 -2.74 -17.47
CA LEU A 183 -12.19 -1.92 -16.54
C LEU A 183 -12.42 -2.69 -15.23
N PRO A 184 -12.70 -1.99 -14.10
CA PRO A 184 -12.63 -2.59 -12.76
C PRO A 184 -13.50 -3.83 -12.54
N ASN A 185 -14.65 -3.94 -13.21
CA ASN A 185 -15.53 -5.09 -13.13
C ASN A 185 -16.50 -5.12 -14.33
N ARG A 186 -17.33 -6.17 -14.37
CA ARG A 186 -18.36 -6.38 -15.39
C ARG A 186 -19.30 -5.18 -15.56
N ASP A 187 -19.73 -4.55 -14.47
CA ASP A 187 -20.81 -3.54 -14.50
C ASP A 187 -20.40 -2.29 -15.28
N TYR A 188 -19.10 -1.98 -15.35
CA TYR A 188 -18.59 -0.92 -16.23
C TYR A 188 -18.89 -1.16 -17.72
N TYR A 189 -19.13 -2.40 -18.14
CA TYR A 189 -19.47 -2.76 -19.52
C TYR A 189 -20.98 -2.74 -19.80
N PHE A 190 -21.83 -2.90 -18.77
CA PHE A 190 -23.28 -3.10 -18.95
C PHE A 190 -24.16 -1.98 -18.38
N ASN A 191 -23.73 -1.26 -17.36
CA ASN A 191 -24.53 -0.20 -16.74
C ASN A 191 -24.68 1.00 -17.70
N ASN A 192 -25.81 1.70 -17.65
CA ASN A 192 -26.09 2.82 -18.57
C ASN A 192 -26.12 4.19 -17.89
N ASP A 193 -25.65 4.28 -16.65
CA ASP A 193 -25.51 5.54 -15.93
C ASP A 193 -24.44 6.44 -16.58
N ASP A 194 -24.54 7.73 -16.31
CA ASP A 194 -23.66 8.73 -16.93
C ASP A 194 -22.18 8.51 -16.61
N ARG A 195 -21.85 7.99 -15.42
CA ARG A 195 -20.46 7.76 -15.01
C ARG A 195 -19.87 6.60 -15.81
N THR A 196 -20.55 5.45 -15.86
CA THR A 196 -20.02 4.28 -16.58
C THR A 196 -19.97 4.52 -18.09
N ARG A 197 -20.96 5.23 -18.67
CA ARG A 197 -20.94 5.61 -20.10
C ARG A 197 -19.73 6.48 -20.44
N LYS A 198 -19.46 7.54 -19.66
CA LYS A 198 -18.26 8.40 -19.86
C LYS A 198 -16.94 7.62 -19.76
N ILE A 199 -16.87 6.65 -18.85
CA ILE A 199 -15.67 5.80 -18.69
C ILE A 199 -15.50 4.88 -19.90
N ARG A 200 -16.57 4.23 -20.37
CA ARG A 200 -16.53 3.41 -21.60
C ARG A 200 -16.15 4.21 -22.83
N GLU A 201 -16.58 5.46 -22.94
CA GLU A 201 -16.19 6.35 -24.05
C GLU A 201 -14.71 6.78 -23.97
N ALA A 202 -14.17 6.93 -22.75
CA ALA A 202 -12.78 7.34 -22.53
C ALA A 202 -11.78 6.18 -22.67
N TYR A 203 -12.19 4.95 -22.35
CA TYR A 203 -11.30 3.80 -22.25
C TYR A 203 -10.60 3.42 -23.59
N PRO A 204 -11.30 3.31 -24.75
CA PRO A 204 -10.63 3.08 -26.03
C PRO A 204 -9.65 4.19 -26.40
N LYS A 205 -9.98 5.44 -26.10
CA LYS A 205 -9.08 6.60 -26.34
C LYS A 205 -7.82 6.52 -25.48
N HIS A 206 -7.94 6.01 -24.26
CA HIS A 206 -6.77 5.77 -23.40
C HIS A 206 -5.88 4.67 -23.99
N ILE A 207 -6.46 3.55 -24.44
CA ILE A 207 -5.71 2.46 -25.09
C ILE A 207 -4.98 2.99 -26.33
N GLU A 208 -5.68 3.72 -27.19
CA GLU A 208 -5.09 4.35 -28.39
C GLU A 208 -3.91 5.24 -28.04
N ARG A 209 -4.05 6.11 -27.03
CA ARG A 209 -2.94 6.98 -26.58
C ARG A 209 -1.76 6.17 -26.06
N MET A 210 -1.99 5.12 -25.27
CA MET A 210 -0.92 4.26 -24.76
C MET A 210 -0.19 3.55 -25.89
N LEU A 211 -0.91 3.10 -26.93
CA LEU A 211 -0.31 2.54 -28.14
C LEU A 211 0.41 3.62 -28.97
N ASN A 212 -0.01 4.88 -28.96
CA ASN A 212 0.73 5.92 -29.68
C ASN A 212 2.01 6.35 -28.92
N VAL A 213 1.98 6.40 -27.58
CA VAL A 213 3.14 6.73 -26.74
C VAL A 213 4.26 5.69 -26.87
N GLY A 214 3.91 4.42 -27.09
CA GLY A 214 4.89 3.35 -27.34
C GLY A 214 5.41 3.24 -28.78
N ALA A 215 5.27 4.28 -29.61
CA ALA A 215 5.67 4.27 -31.03
C ALA A 215 4.98 3.17 -31.87
N PHE A 216 3.77 2.75 -31.49
CA PHE A 216 3.01 1.69 -32.17
C PHE A 216 2.15 2.20 -33.35
N ALA A 217 2.74 3.00 -34.25
CA ALA A 217 2.02 3.57 -35.41
C ALA A 217 1.22 2.55 -36.26
N PRO A 218 1.64 1.27 -36.43
CA PRO A 218 0.85 0.29 -37.17
C PRO A 218 -0.22 -0.44 -36.33
N LEU A 219 -0.07 -0.56 -35.00
CA LEU A 219 -1.01 -1.31 -34.15
C LEU A 219 -2.27 -0.50 -33.78
N ALA A 220 -2.17 0.83 -33.75
CA ALA A 220 -3.30 1.71 -33.49
C ALA A 220 -4.48 1.46 -34.46
N SER A 221 -4.19 1.13 -35.72
CA SER A 221 -5.22 0.87 -36.73
C SER A 221 -5.89 -0.50 -36.61
N PHE A 222 -5.22 -1.51 -36.04
CA PHE A 222 -5.74 -2.89 -35.96
C PHE A 222 -6.53 -3.15 -34.65
N ALA A 223 -6.08 -2.57 -33.54
CA ALA A 223 -6.75 -2.66 -32.24
C ALA A 223 -8.12 -1.96 -32.24
N LEU A 224 -8.23 -0.82 -32.92
CA LEU A 224 -9.50 -0.10 -33.13
C LEU A 224 -10.53 -0.94 -33.92
N PHE A 225 -10.08 -1.71 -34.92
CA PHE A 225 -10.97 -2.51 -35.75
C PHE A 225 -11.56 -3.72 -34.99
N HIS A 226 -10.79 -4.35 -34.10
CA HIS A 226 -11.27 -5.50 -33.30
C HIS A 226 -12.06 -5.09 -32.05
N MET A 227 -11.72 -3.99 -31.37
CA MET A 227 -12.52 -3.54 -30.23
C MET A 227 -13.92 -3.05 -30.62
N VAL A 228 -14.06 -2.41 -31.79
CA VAL A 228 -15.36 -1.93 -32.29
C VAL A 228 -16.23 -3.09 -32.82
N THR A 229 -15.63 -4.20 -33.26
CA THR A 229 -16.38 -5.32 -33.88
C THR A 229 -16.72 -6.46 -32.91
N VAL A 230 -15.93 -6.68 -31.85
CA VAL A 230 -16.18 -7.77 -30.88
C VAL A 230 -17.16 -7.37 -29.77
N PHE A 231 -17.33 -6.07 -29.51
CA PHE A 231 -18.38 -5.52 -28.65
C PHE A 231 -19.24 -4.55 -29.46
N PRO A 232 -20.23 -5.04 -30.23
CA PRO A 232 -21.23 -4.14 -30.78
C PRO A 232 -22.01 -3.53 -29.61
N LEU A 233 -22.09 -2.19 -29.64
CA LEU A 233 -22.90 -1.36 -28.74
C LEU A 233 -24.35 -1.85 -28.62
#